data_AF-A0A7Y2BND8-F1
#
_entry.id   AF-A0A7Y2BND8-F1
#
_cell.length_a   1.000
_cell.length_b   1.000
_cell.length_c   1.000
_cell.angle_alpha   90.00
_cell.angle_beta   90.00
_cell.angle_gamma   90.00
#
_symmetry.space_group_name_H-M   'P 1'
#
loop_
_entity.id
_entity.type
_entity.pdbx_description
1 polymer ?
#
loop_
_entity_poly.entity_id
_entity_poly.type
_entity_poly.pdbx_seq_one_letter_code
_entity_poly.pdbx_strand_id
1 'polypeptide(L)'
;MERRLAAILAADVVGYSRLMGADEAGTLAALTAHRDEIIDPMARRYNGRTVKLMGDGILMEFASAVDAVAFAVDVQCCLQERNQDVRGERRIDYRIGINVGDIIIEKGDIFGDGVNIASRLEGLADPGGICISGTVHDQVAGKVPQGLEFMGARSLKNIDEPVRAYRVPVSRELSTSSPVASASAALEFAPPNLPSIAILPFKSLGADAEKDYIADGIRFGISATLVQLSGLFLVHAPVLNNYRGKDIAARSVGAELDVGYVLEGAVQQAGNRIRVTIQLTDVEARQVILAERYDRVLVDIFQLQDEITKNVIASLNIKVVANEIDRIWFSRLTNPEAVEFYYRGASHFYELNKDDNAIARHMFEELHRVQPDAVVGPSYVSATHWNDAFFGWTDCAARSIDEAADWAKKAMNYEENNGIGHAIYGHLLLLDGKYDEALATCTQGAELRTSCPLAHGLLGLVLNYCGDADAAVKSARMALQLEKVYPAWLIDILAAAYRDSGDVELSIPAAKESIRLNPQNNDARLILCSDYALTANRDQARRVADEIIATEPKFRLSTYAKNQPYRNPAMRERLIAALGEAGLPD
;
A
#
# COMPACT_ATOMS: atom_id res chain seq x y z
N MET A 1 29.75 -10.76 16.09
CA MET A 1 29.48 -9.50 16.78
C MET A 1 29.05 -8.52 15.70
N GLU A 2 27.76 -8.23 15.63
CA GLU A 2 27.16 -7.37 14.61
C GLU A 2 26.91 -5.99 15.23
N ARG A 3 27.29 -4.92 14.53
CA ARG A 3 27.06 -3.53 14.93
C ARG A 3 26.16 -2.85 13.93
N ARG A 4 25.12 -2.17 14.39
CA ARG A 4 24.23 -1.36 13.56
C ARG A 4 23.61 -0.21 14.34
N LEU A 5 23.19 0.83 13.62
CA LEU A 5 22.43 1.94 14.18
C LEU A 5 20.97 1.51 14.36
N ALA A 6 20.37 1.80 15.52
CA ALA A 6 18.95 1.53 15.78
C ALA A 6 18.34 2.60 16.69
N ALA A 7 17.02 2.76 16.62
CA ALA A 7 16.26 3.48 17.63
C ALA A 7 15.93 2.52 18.78
N ILE A 8 16.27 2.91 19.99
CA ILE A 8 16.20 2.10 21.19
C ILE A 8 15.20 2.75 22.12
N LEU A 9 14.23 1.97 22.57
CA LEU A 9 13.20 2.40 23.52
C LEU A 9 13.36 1.60 24.81
N ALA A 10 13.51 2.31 25.92
CA ALA A 10 13.46 1.77 27.26
C ALA A 10 12.18 2.25 27.94
N ALA A 11 11.44 1.35 28.56
CA ALA A 11 10.26 1.69 29.35
C ALA A 11 10.33 1.05 30.74
N ASP A 12 9.77 1.70 31.75
CA ASP A 12 9.74 1.25 33.15
C ASP A 12 8.41 1.59 33.82
N VAL A 13 7.96 0.78 34.78
CA VAL A 13 6.70 1.00 35.52
C VAL A 13 6.93 1.83 36.77
N VAL A 14 6.20 2.93 36.88
CA VAL A 14 6.30 3.83 38.03
C VAL A 14 5.80 3.17 39.31
N GLY A 15 6.70 2.98 40.26
CA GLY A 15 6.36 2.47 41.59
C GLY A 15 6.01 0.98 41.60
N TYR A 16 6.55 0.19 40.67
CA TYR A 16 6.33 -1.25 40.56
C TYR A 16 6.42 -2.01 41.89
N SER A 17 7.47 -1.79 42.70
CA SER A 17 7.62 -2.48 43.99
C SER A 17 6.47 -2.19 44.97
N ARG A 18 5.87 -0.99 44.90
CA ARG A 18 4.70 -0.62 45.71
C ARG A 18 3.44 -1.33 45.21
N LEU A 19 3.24 -1.41 43.89
CA LEU A 19 2.11 -2.11 43.27
C LEU A 19 2.15 -3.61 43.59
N MET A 20 3.32 -4.24 43.42
CA MET A 20 3.55 -5.64 43.77
C MET A 20 3.31 -5.92 45.26
N GLY A 21 3.71 -5.00 46.16
CA GLY A 21 3.46 -5.14 47.60
C GLY A 21 1.97 -4.98 48.00
N ALA A 22 1.15 -4.35 47.16
CA ALA A 22 -0.27 -4.12 47.44
C ALA A 22 -1.17 -5.23 46.88
N ASP A 23 -0.87 -5.73 45.67
CA ASP A 23 -1.61 -6.81 45.00
C ASP A 23 -0.72 -7.47 43.94
N GLU A 24 0.05 -8.47 44.35
CA GLU A 24 1.02 -9.16 43.49
C GLU A 24 0.33 -9.83 42.28
N ALA A 25 -0.75 -10.59 42.52
CA ALA A 25 -1.46 -11.31 41.47
C ALA A 25 -2.20 -10.37 40.51
N GLY A 26 -2.87 -9.33 41.04
CA GLY A 26 -3.56 -8.34 40.23
C GLY A 26 -2.60 -7.47 39.40
N THR A 27 -1.46 -7.09 39.97
CA THR A 27 -0.44 -6.30 39.25
C THR A 27 0.19 -7.11 38.12
N LEU A 28 0.54 -8.38 38.36
CA LEU A 28 1.10 -9.25 37.31
C LEU A 28 0.11 -9.50 36.17
N ALA A 29 -1.16 -9.73 36.50
CA ALA A 29 -2.23 -9.90 35.50
C ALA A 29 -2.44 -8.62 34.68
N ALA A 30 -2.46 -7.45 35.32
CA ALA A 30 -2.60 -6.17 34.64
C ALA A 30 -1.40 -5.85 33.74
N LEU A 31 -0.17 -6.14 34.17
CA LEU A 31 1.03 -5.98 33.34
C LEU A 31 1.01 -6.92 32.12
N THR A 32 0.57 -8.17 32.32
CA THR A 32 0.41 -9.14 31.23
C THR A 32 -0.63 -8.65 30.23
N ALA A 33 -1.77 -8.14 30.70
CA ALA A 33 -2.81 -7.57 29.83
C ALA A 33 -2.33 -6.30 29.09
N HIS A 34 -1.60 -5.40 29.75
CA HIS A 34 -1.00 -4.24 29.08
C HIS A 34 -0.04 -4.67 27.96
N ARG A 35 0.69 -5.76 28.18
CA ARG A 35 1.60 -6.30 27.20
C ARG A 35 0.88 -6.95 26.02
N ASP A 36 0.02 -7.92 26.29
CA ASP A 36 -0.59 -8.77 25.26
C ASP A 36 -1.62 -8.00 24.42
N GLU A 37 -2.29 -7.01 25.01
CA GLU A 37 -3.40 -6.30 24.36
C GLU A 37 -3.00 -4.93 23.78
N ILE A 38 -1.93 -4.30 24.29
CA ILE A 38 -1.51 -2.95 23.87
C ILE A 38 -0.09 -2.99 23.31
N ILE A 39 0.91 -3.29 24.14
CA ILE A 39 2.32 -3.08 23.81
C ILE A 39 2.78 -4.01 22.65
N ASP A 40 2.52 -5.31 22.72
CA ASP A 40 3.00 -6.27 21.72
C ASP A 40 2.27 -6.13 20.36
N PRO A 41 0.94 -5.93 20.30
CA PRO A 41 0.26 -5.62 19.04
C PRO A 41 0.74 -4.32 18.39
N MET A 42 0.95 -3.27 19.19
CA MET A 42 1.42 -1.98 18.68
C MET A 42 2.88 -2.03 18.25
N ALA A 43 3.71 -2.81 18.96
CA ALA A 43 5.10 -3.04 18.57
C ALA A 43 5.16 -3.60 17.14
N ARG A 44 4.34 -4.62 16.84
CA ARG A 44 4.26 -5.21 15.48
C ARG A 44 3.81 -4.19 14.43
N ARG A 45 2.79 -3.40 14.75
CA ARG A 45 2.26 -2.35 13.85
C ARG A 45 3.31 -1.28 13.50
N TYR A 46 4.19 -0.96 14.44
CA TYR A 46 5.27 0.03 14.28
C TYR A 46 6.62 -0.59 13.94
N ASN A 47 6.66 -1.85 13.47
CA ASN A 47 7.91 -2.56 13.13
C ASN A 47 8.94 -2.58 14.28
N GLY A 48 8.45 -2.51 15.51
CA GLY A 48 9.23 -2.62 16.74
C GLY A 48 9.41 -4.06 17.15
N ARG A 49 10.58 -4.35 17.74
CA ARG A 49 10.90 -5.66 18.30
C ARG A 49 11.24 -5.53 19.77
N THR A 50 10.53 -6.28 20.62
CA THR A 50 10.90 -6.45 22.03
C THR A 50 12.17 -7.29 22.12
N VAL A 51 13.23 -6.71 22.67
CA VAL A 51 14.53 -7.36 22.83
C VAL A 51 14.57 -8.17 24.12
N LYS A 52 14.21 -7.54 25.24
CA LYS A 52 14.13 -8.22 26.54
C LYS A 52 13.18 -7.52 27.51
N LEU A 53 12.76 -8.29 28.49
CA LEU A 53 11.99 -7.84 29.64
C LEU A 53 12.91 -7.88 30.86
N MET A 54 12.90 -6.80 31.64
CA MET A 54 13.74 -6.60 32.81
C MET A 54 12.85 -6.43 34.05
N GLY A 55 12.08 -7.47 34.38
CA GLY A 55 11.05 -7.37 35.41
C GLY A 55 9.90 -6.49 34.95
N ASP A 56 9.85 -5.27 35.48
CA ASP A 56 8.94 -4.18 35.12
C ASP A 56 9.42 -3.32 33.95
N GLY A 57 10.69 -3.44 33.59
CA GLY A 57 11.27 -2.74 32.44
C GLY A 57 11.10 -3.47 31.11
N ILE A 58 10.94 -2.72 30.02
CA ILE A 58 10.87 -3.24 28.65
C ILE A 58 11.95 -2.56 27.82
N LEU A 59 12.74 -3.36 27.07
CA LEU A 59 13.69 -2.86 26.10
C LEU A 59 13.30 -3.29 24.70
N MET A 60 13.16 -2.32 23.80
CA MET A 60 12.71 -2.52 22.42
C MET A 60 13.67 -1.86 21.43
N GLU A 61 13.77 -2.44 20.24
CA GLU A 61 14.47 -1.86 19.10
C GLU A 61 13.50 -1.53 17.95
N PHE A 62 13.80 -0.45 17.24
CA PHE A 62 13.09 0.00 16.05
C PHE A 62 14.11 0.37 14.97
N ALA A 63 13.75 0.10 13.71
CA ALA A 63 14.56 0.54 12.56
C ALA A 63 14.41 2.06 12.29
N SER A 64 13.33 2.67 12.78
CA SER A 64 12.98 4.07 12.55
C SER A 64 12.76 4.81 13.87
N ALA A 65 13.39 5.99 14.01
CA ALA A 65 13.16 6.88 15.15
C ALA A 65 11.73 7.45 15.17
N VAL A 66 11.14 7.66 13.98
CA VAL A 66 9.76 8.15 13.84
C VAL A 66 8.79 7.11 14.38
N ASP A 67 8.99 5.84 14.01
CA ASP A 67 8.12 4.73 14.45
C ASP A 67 8.23 4.52 15.96
N ALA A 68 9.44 4.61 16.52
CA ALA A 68 9.66 4.49 17.96
C ALA A 68 8.91 5.59 18.75
N VAL A 69 8.94 6.84 18.27
CA VAL A 69 8.24 7.96 18.93
C VAL A 69 6.73 7.84 18.76
N ALA A 70 6.24 7.51 17.56
CA ALA A 70 4.81 7.31 17.31
C ALA A 70 4.25 6.16 18.16
N PHE A 71 4.95 5.03 18.21
CA PHE A 71 4.63 3.91 19.08
C PHE A 71 4.53 4.35 20.55
N ALA A 72 5.52 5.07 21.06
CA ALA A 72 5.55 5.51 22.45
C ALA A 72 4.37 6.43 22.79
N VAL A 73 4.02 7.35 21.90
CA VAL A 73 2.89 8.27 22.09
C VAL A 73 1.57 7.51 22.13
N ASP A 74 1.33 6.63 21.16
CA ASP A 74 0.08 5.89 21.09
C ASP A 74 -0.07 4.95 22.30
N VAL A 75 1.02 4.27 22.71
CA VAL A 75 1.02 3.41 23.89
C VAL A 75 0.68 4.20 25.15
N GLN A 76 1.29 5.37 25.35
CA GLN A 76 0.96 6.22 26.51
C GLN A 76 -0.49 6.71 26.47
N CYS A 77 -1.04 7.02 25.29
CA CYS A 77 -2.46 7.41 25.16
C CYS A 77 -3.40 6.26 25.55
N CYS A 78 -3.19 5.05 25.02
CA CYS A 78 -4.03 3.89 25.33
C CYS A 78 -3.93 3.49 26.80
N LEU A 79 -2.74 3.57 27.40
CA LEU A 79 -2.53 3.28 28.83
C LEU A 79 -3.20 4.33 29.72
N GLN A 80 -3.15 5.61 29.33
CA GLN A 80 -3.88 6.67 30.03
C GLN A 80 -5.39 6.44 30.00
N GLU A 81 -5.96 6.03 28.86
CA GLU A 81 -7.39 5.68 28.75
C GLU A 81 -7.76 4.50 29.64
N ARG A 82 -6.95 3.42 29.60
CA ARG A 82 -7.16 2.26 30.48
C ARG A 82 -7.05 2.60 31.96
N ASN A 83 -6.20 3.56 32.32
CA ASN A 83 -6.05 4.04 33.70
C ASN A 83 -7.18 4.98 34.16
N GLN A 84 -8.10 5.44 33.29
CA GLN A 84 -9.21 6.33 33.68
C GLN A 84 -10.15 5.65 34.68
N ASP A 85 -10.50 4.39 34.43
CA ASP A 85 -11.44 3.60 35.24
C ASP A 85 -10.76 2.85 36.41
N VAL A 86 -9.43 2.99 36.54
CA VAL A 86 -8.64 2.34 37.59
C VAL A 86 -8.38 3.32 38.74
N ARG A 87 -8.64 2.87 39.98
CA ARG A 87 -8.34 3.64 41.21
C ARG A 87 -6.86 3.99 41.25
N GLY A 88 -6.53 5.24 41.60
CA GLY A 88 -5.17 5.80 41.54
C GLY A 88 -4.06 4.94 42.14
N GLU A 89 -4.33 4.23 43.24
CA GLU A 89 -3.35 3.36 43.91
C GLU A 89 -2.94 2.12 43.12
N ARG A 90 -3.76 1.72 42.13
CA ARG A 90 -3.60 0.55 41.23
C ARG A 90 -3.27 0.94 39.78
N ARG A 91 -3.11 2.24 39.48
CA ARG A 91 -2.72 2.69 38.13
C ARG A 91 -1.30 2.26 37.81
N ILE A 92 -1.11 1.78 36.58
CA ILE A 92 0.20 1.38 36.06
C ILE A 92 0.59 2.43 35.02
N ASP A 93 1.46 3.34 35.43
CA ASP A 93 2.00 4.37 34.54
C ASP A 93 3.41 3.99 34.12
N TYR A 94 3.72 4.17 32.83
CA TYR A 94 5.05 3.89 32.30
C TYR A 94 5.83 5.19 32.10
N ARG A 95 7.15 5.11 32.27
CA ARG A 95 8.10 6.11 31.77
C ARG A 95 8.77 5.56 30.54
N ILE A 96 8.97 6.38 29.51
CA ILE A 96 9.59 5.95 28.26
C ILE A 96 10.77 6.85 27.90
N GLY A 97 11.90 6.25 27.53
CA GLY A 97 13.10 6.90 27.03
C GLY A 97 13.49 6.37 25.65
N ILE A 98 13.76 7.26 24.70
CA ILE A 98 14.13 6.88 23.32
C ILE A 98 15.46 7.53 22.93
N ASN A 99 16.35 6.72 22.35
CA ASN A 99 17.61 7.20 21.78
C ASN A 99 17.93 6.49 20.46
N VAL A 100 18.59 7.18 19.53
CA VAL A 100 19.22 6.55 18.36
C VAL A 100 20.72 6.45 18.59
N GLY A 101 21.27 5.25 18.45
CA GLY A 101 22.70 5.01 18.61
C GLY A 101 23.12 3.63 18.12
N ASP A 102 24.44 3.41 18.09
CA ASP A 102 25.01 2.13 17.72
C ASP A 102 24.74 1.08 18.80
N ILE A 103 24.29 -0.09 18.36
CA ILE A 103 24.08 -1.27 19.19
C ILE A 103 24.97 -2.41 18.72
N ILE A 104 25.40 -3.21 19.69
CA ILE A 104 26.08 -4.49 19.50
C ILE A 104 25.04 -5.58 19.76
N ILE A 105 24.83 -6.45 18.79
CA ILE A 105 23.92 -7.58 18.90
C ILE A 105 24.71 -8.82 19.28
N GLU A 106 24.32 -9.45 20.38
CA GLU A 106 24.87 -10.74 20.82
C GLU A 106 23.75 -11.63 21.38
N LYS A 107 23.60 -12.83 20.78
CA LYS A 107 22.62 -13.86 21.21
C LYS A 107 21.18 -13.35 21.35
N GLY A 108 20.79 -12.37 20.53
CA GLY A 108 19.43 -11.80 20.53
C GLY A 108 19.21 -10.67 21.54
N ASP A 109 20.24 -10.24 22.27
CA ASP A 109 20.22 -9.06 23.14
C ASP A 109 21.00 -7.88 22.49
N ILE A 110 20.74 -6.66 22.95
CA ILE A 110 21.39 -5.44 22.47
C ILE A 110 22.19 -4.77 23.60
N PHE A 111 23.42 -4.36 23.27
CA PHE A 111 24.33 -3.69 24.19
C PHE A 111 24.95 -2.45 23.54
N GLY A 112 25.38 -1.49 24.35
CA GLY A 112 26.09 -0.31 23.89
C GLY A 112 25.64 0.95 24.60
N ASP A 113 26.36 2.04 24.35
CA ASP A 113 26.07 3.34 24.97
C ASP A 113 24.69 3.85 24.56
N GLY A 114 24.21 3.51 23.37
CA GLY A 114 22.87 3.85 22.91
C GLY A 114 21.76 3.31 23.82
N VAL A 115 21.94 2.10 24.37
CA VAL A 115 20.98 1.47 25.29
C VAL A 115 21.01 2.16 26.65
N ASN A 116 22.22 2.47 27.14
CA ASN A 116 22.40 3.19 28.39
C ASN A 116 21.74 4.58 28.33
N ILE A 117 21.92 5.31 27.23
CA ILE A 117 21.29 6.63 27.05
C ILE A 117 19.76 6.52 27.06
N ALA A 118 19.17 5.55 26.35
CA ALA A 118 17.71 5.34 26.35
C ALA A 118 17.17 5.08 27.76
N SER A 119 17.78 4.18 28.54
CA SER A 119 17.37 3.90 29.92
C SER A 119 17.56 5.10 30.87
N ARG A 120 18.54 5.98 30.60
CA ARG A 120 18.70 7.21 31.40
C ARG A 120 17.69 8.28 31.05
N LEU A 121 17.28 8.37 29.79
CA LEU A 121 16.21 9.26 29.35
C LEU A 121 14.85 8.81 29.90
N GLU A 122 14.61 7.50 29.99
CA GLU A 122 13.42 6.94 30.64
C GLU A 122 13.30 7.46 32.07
N GLY A 123 14.38 7.39 32.86
CA GLY A 123 14.39 7.93 34.22
C GLY A 123 14.20 9.45 34.35
N LEU A 124 14.30 10.21 33.25
CA LEU A 124 14.01 11.65 33.19
C LEU A 124 12.57 11.96 32.77
N ALA A 125 11.82 10.97 32.28
CA ALA A 125 10.42 11.14 31.92
C ALA A 125 9.53 11.23 33.18
N ASP A 126 8.50 12.07 33.11
CA ASP A 126 7.43 12.08 34.12
C ASP A 126 6.60 10.77 34.02
N PRO A 127 5.88 10.36 35.08
CA PRO A 127 4.92 9.26 34.99
C PRO A 127 3.92 9.44 33.83
N GLY A 128 3.84 8.46 32.94
CA GLY A 128 3.03 8.55 31.71
C GLY A 128 3.67 9.40 30.60
N GLY A 129 4.92 9.81 30.77
CA GLY A 129 5.66 10.69 29.87
C GLY A 129 6.69 9.98 28.99
N ILE A 130 7.19 10.72 28.00
CA ILE A 130 8.19 10.27 27.02
C ILE A 130 9.32 11.29 26.97
N CYS A 131 10.55 10.81 27.08
CA CYS A 131 11.77 11.60 26.92
C CYS A 131 12.62 11.05 25.76
N ILE A 132 13.10 11.94 24.89
CA ILE A 132 13.90 11.56 23.72
C ILE A 132 15.24 12.29 23.71
N SER A 133 16.25 11.68 23.10
CA SER A 133 17.55 12.31 22.89
C SER A 133 17.52 13.32 21.75
N GLY A 134 18.55 14.17 21.69
CA GLY A 134 18.73 15.10 20.57
C GLY A 134 18.90 14.41 19.22
N THR A 135 19.50 13.21 19.18
CA THR A 135 19.61 12.46 17.92
C THR A 135 18.26 11.96 17.43
N VAL A 136 17.35 11.60 18.34
CA VAL A 136 15.96 11.27 17.98
C VAL A 136 15.23 12.53 17.51
N HIS A 137 15.31 13.62 18.26
CA HIS A 137 14.72 14.91 17.89
C HIS A 137 15.12 15.32 16.47
N ASP A 138 16.41 15.27 16.14
CA ASP A 138 16.91 15.70 14.83
C ASP A 138 16.38 14.82 13.68
N GLN A 139 15.99 13.57 13.95
CA GLN A 139 15.40 12.67 12.94
C GLN A 139 13.89 12.80 12.79
N VAL A 140 13.19 13.18 13.87
CA VAL A 140 11.71 13.21 13.93
C VAL A 140 11.11 14.62 13.82
N ALA A 141 11.92 15.68 13.97
CA ALA A 141 11.46 17.06 13.83
C ALA A 141 10.76 17.28 12.48
N GLY A 142 9.52 17.78 12.52
CA GLY A 142 8.67 18.00 11.34
C GLY A 142 8.04 16.73 10.74
N LYS A 143 8.28 15.55 11.33
CA LYS A 143 7.71 14.26 10.87
C LYS A 143 6.74 13.63 11.87
N VAL A 144 6.73 14.13 13.11
CA VAL A 144 5.77 13.72 14.14
C VAL A 144 4.88 14.91 14.52
N PRO A 145 3.57 14.70 14.75
CA PRO A 145 2.63 15.80 15.00
C PRO A 145 2.78 16.44 16.39
N GLN A 146 3.52 15.81 17.31
CA GLN A 146 3.73 16.31 18.66
C GLN A 146 4.77 17.44 18.70
N GLY A 147 4.47 18.53 19.39
CA GLY A 147 5.45 19.60 19.65
C GLY A 147 6.53 19.12 20.61
N LEU A 148 7.80 19.08 20.18
CA LEU A 148 8.91 18.59 21.01
C LEU A 148 9.43 19.70 21.93
N GLU A 149 9.39 19.48 23.25
CA GLU A 149 9.82 20.48 24.24
C GLU A 149 11.26 20.24 24.68
N PHE A 150 12.14 21.22 24.47
CA PHE A 150 13.54 21.08 24.87
C PHE A 150 13.72 21.17 26.39
N MET A 151 14.32 20.13 26.99
CA MET A 151 14.55 20.02 28.45
C MET A 151 15.98 20.42 28.87
N GLY A 152 16.79 20.91 27.93
CA GLY A 152 18.20 21.24 28.14
C GLY A 152 19.16 20.08 27.85
N ALA A 153 20.46 20.36 27.87
CA ALA A 153 21.49 19.33 27.88
C ALA A 153 21.62 18.72 29.29
N ARG A 154 21.58 17.39 29.38
CA ARG A 154 21.63 16.63 30.63
C ARG A 154 22.90 15.78 30.67
N SER A 155 23.70 15.94 31.71
CA SER A 155 24.80 15.02 32.00
C SER A 155 24.22 13.72 32.56
N LEU A 156 24.32 12.64 31.78
CA LEU A 156 23.83 11.33 32.17
C LEU A 156 24.97 10.54 32.84
N LYS A 157 24.65 9.74 33.86
CA LYS A 157 25.65 8.94 34.56
C LYS A 157 26.34 7.96 33.57
N ASN A 158 27.66 8.00 33.52
CA ASN A 158 28.51 7.19 32.64
C ASN A 158 28.40 7.53 31.14
N ILE A 159 28.05 8.77 30.80
CA ILE A 159 28.10 9.30 29.42
C ILE A 159 28.96 10.57 29.46
N ASP A 160 30.05 10.60 28.69
CA ASP A 160 31.06 11.67 28.76
C ASP A 160 30.53 13.01 28.25
N GLU A 161 29.66 12.99 27.24
CA GLU A 161 29.07 14.21 26.66
C GLU A 161 27.63 14.46 27.16
N PRO A 162 27.28 15.70 27.51
CA PRO A 162 25.89 16.06 27.85
C PRO A 162 24.92 15.76 26.69
N VAL A 163 23.86 15.00 26.96
CA VAL A 163 22.85 14.63 25.97
C VAL A 163 21.74 15.67 25.97
N ARG A 164 21.41 16.26 24.81
CA ARG A 164 20.21 17.08 24.64
C ARG A 164 18.97 16.21 24.90
N ALA A 165 18.14 16.58 25.86
CA ALA A 165 16.91 15.87 26.18
C ALA A 165 15.69 16.69 25.77
N TYR A 166 14.67 16.01 25.27
CA TYR A 166 13.40 16.61 24.87
C TYR A 166 12.24 15.82 25.48
N ARG A 167 11.18 16.51 25.85
CA ARG A 167 9.92 15.93 26.28
C ARG A 167 8.98 15.86 25.08
N VAL A 168 8.27 14.74 24.96
CA VAL A 168 7.18 14.59 23.99
C VAL A 168 5.86 14.71 24.75
N PRO A 169 5.06 15.76 24.50
CA PRO A 169 3.74 15.92 25.11
C PRO A 169 2.82 14.77 24.70
N VAL A 170 2.18 14.15 25.69
CA VAL A 170 1.12 13.16 25.49
C VAL A 170 -0.21 13.90 25.65
N SER A 171 -0.81 14.35 24.55
CA SER A 171 -2.05 15.14 24.59
C SER A 171 -3.06 14.68 23.54
N ARG A 172 -4.29 14.38 24.01
CA ARG A 172 -5.41 13.85 23.21
C ARG A 172 -5.81 14.75 22.04
N GLU A 173 -5.59 16.05 22.15
CA GLU A 173 -5.94 17.04 21.10
C GLU A 173 -5.04 16.96 19.86
N LEU A 174 -3.89 16.28 19.96
CA LEU A 174 -2.99 16.02 18.83
C LEU A 174 -2.85 14.52 18.51
N SER A 175 -3.52 13.65 19.28
CA SER A 175 -3.49 12.18 19.14
C SER A 175 -4.87 11.55 18.93
N THR A 176 -5.89 12.31 18.51
CA THR A 176 -7.02 11.72 17.78
C THR A 176 -6.52 11.28 16.40
N SER A 177 -6.49 9.96 16.20
CA SER A 177 -6.04 9.23 15.03
C SER A 177 -4.52 9.13 14.87
N SER A 178 -3.95 8.09 15.44
CA SER A 178 -2.95 7.31 14.71
C SER A 178 -3.51 7.05 13.30
N PRO A 179 -2.88 7.54 12.20
CA PRO A 179 -3.45 7.46 10.85
C PRO A 179 -3.82 6.03 10.48
N VAL A 180 -3.07 5.05 11.00
CA VAL A 180 -3.18 3.64 10.62
C VAL A 180 -4.38 2.93 11.26
N ALA A 181 -4.99 3.44 12.35
CA ALA A 181 -6.16 2.80 12.98
C ALA A 181 -7.47 3.26 12.34
N SER A 182 -7.60 4.56 12.06
CA SER A 182 -8.76 5.10 11.35
C SER A 182 -8.68 4.84 9.84
N ALA A 183 -7.49 4.79 9.25
CA ALA A 183 -7.32 4.34 7.85
C ALA A 183 -7.65 2.86 7.71
N SER A 184 -7.24 1.99 8.65
CA SER A 184 -7.61 0.57 8.64
C SER A 184 -9.12 0.38 8.70
N ALA A 185 -9.87 1.12 9.53
CA ALA A 185 -11.34 1.00 9.57
C ALA A 185 -12.03 1.58 8.30
N ALA A 186 -11.48 2.65 7.71
CA ALA A 186 -12.00 3.25 6.47
C ALA A 186 -11.66 2.45 5.20
N LEU A 187 -10.57 1.67 5.26
CA LEU A 187 -10.05 0.76 4.23
C LEU A 187 -10.26 -0.71 4.61
N GLU A 188 -11.03 -1.00 5.67
CA GLU A 188 -11.36 -2.36 6.08
C GLU A 188 -12.32 -2.90 5.04
N PHE A 189 -11.74 -3.61 4.09
CA PHE A 189 -12.47 -4.42 3.14
C PHE A 189 -12.47 -5.83 3.69
N ALA A 190 -13.64 -6.43 3.89
CA ALA A 190 -13.68 -7.87 4.05
C ALA A 190 -12.97 -8.48 2.84
N PRO A 191 -12.01 -9.42 3.03
CA PRO A 191 -11.40 -10.09 1.89
C PRO A 191 -12.54 -10.71 1.06
N PRO A 192 -12.47 -10.63 -0.28
CA PRO A 192 -13.49 -11.24 -1.11
C PRO A 192 -13.61 -12.70 -0.69
N ASN A 193 -14.84 -13.20 -0.61
CA ASN A 193 -15.12 -14.60 -0.24
C ASN A 193 -14.81 -15.52 -1.44
N LEU A 194 -13.63 -15.32 -2.03
CA LEU A 194 -13.07 -15.98 -3.20
C LEU A 194 -11.71 -16.57 -2.80
N PRO A 195 -11.37 -17.76 -3.30
CA PRO A 195 -10.03 -18.32 -3.15
C PRO A 195 -8.96 -17.35 -3.65
N SER A 196 -7.89 -17.15 -2.88
CA SER A 196 -6.84 -16.16 -3.15
C SER A 196 -5.47 -16.79 -3.36
N ILE A 197 -4.68 -16.29 -4.31
CA ILE A 197 -3.35 -16.78 -4.67
C ILE A 197 -2.33 -15.63 -4.75
N ALA A 198 -1.13 -15.86 -4.22
CA ALA A 198 0.05 -15.02 -4.46
C ALA A 198 1.08 -15.77 -5.31
N ILE A 199 1.67 -15.10 -6.31
CA ILE A 199 2.71 -15.69 -7.17
C ILE A 199 4.04 -14.98 -6.93
N LEU A 200 4.90 -15.62 -6.13
CA LEU A 200 6.16 -15.03 -5.69
C LEU A 200 7.12 -14.85 -6.87
N PRO A 201 8.11 -13.91 -6.78
CA PRO A 201 9.17 -13.81 -7.77
C PRO A 201 9.87 -15.16 -7.96
N PHE A 202 9.94 -15.64 -9.20
CA PHE A 202 10.60 -16.91 -9.49
C PHE A 202 12.11 -16.76 -9.30
N LYS A 203 12.74 -17.73 -8.64
CA LYS A 203 14.20 -17.74 -8.44
C LYS A 203 14.90 -18.03 -9.77
N SER A 204 15.81 -17.15 -10.21
CA SER A 204 16.68 -17.41 -11.36
C SER A 204 17.93 -18.16 -10.88
N LEU A 205 18.10 -19.40 -11.34
CA LEU A 205 19.22 -20.28 -10.96
C LEU A 205 20.27 -20.27 -12.09
N GLY A 206 20.95 -19.13 -12.27
CA GLY A 206 21.98 -18.89 -13.27
C GLY A 206 22.87 -17.69 -12.92
N ALA A 207 24.06 -17.58 -13.51
CA ALA A 207 25.06 -16.55 -13.16
C ALA A 207 24.88 -15.19 -13.88
N ASP A 208 23.96 -15.08 -14.84
CA ASP A 208 23.73 -13.86 -15.62
C ASP A 208 22.45 -13.14 -15.17
N ALA A 209 22.61 -11.97 -14.53
CA ALA A 209 21.50 -11.09 -14.17
C ALA A 209 20.69 -10.59 -15.38
N GLU A 210 21.28 -10.60 -16.59
CA GLU A 210 20.59 -10.29 -17.85
C GLU A 210 19.45 -11.27 -18.19
N LYS A 211 19.33 -12.41 -17.50
CA LYS A 211 18.34 -13.47 -17.80
C LYS A 211 17.17 -13.55 -16.82
N ASP A 212 17.11 -12.65 -15.84
CA ASP A 212 16.03 -12.60 -14.85
C ASP A 212 14.66 -12.33 -15.49
N TYR A 213 14.64 -11.66 -16.65
CA TYR A 213 13.42 -11.41 -17.41
C TYR A 213 12.68 -12.68 -17.85
N ILE A 214 13.36 -13.84 -17.99
CA ILE A 214 12.69 -15.10 -18.35
C ILE A 214 11.87 -15.62 -17.17
N ALA A 215 12.44 -15.58 -15.97
CA ALA A 215 11.75 -15.97 -14.74
C ALA A 215 10.56 -15.04 -14.47
N ASP A 216 10.78 -13.73 -14.62
CA ASP A 216 9.72 -12.74 -14.53
C ASP A 216 8.68 -12.91 -15.62
N GLY A 217 9.07 -13.19 -16.87
CA GLY A 217 8.17 -13.44 -17.98
C GLY A 217 7.25 -14.64 -17.77
N ILE A 218 7.78 -15.77 -17.26
CA ILE A 218 6.96 -16.94 -16.89
C ILE A 218 5.96 -16.58 -15.80
N ARG A 219 6.42 -15.90 -14.74
CA ARG A 219 5.55 -15.44 -13.64
C ARG A 219 4.45 -14.51 -14.15
N PHE A 220 4.80 -13.50 -14.96
CA PHE A 220 3.86 -12.54 -15.51
C PHE A 220 2.87 -13.20 -16.45
N GLY A 221 3.30 -14.16 -17.27
CA GLY A 221 2.42 -14.97 -18.11
C GLY A 221 1.37 -15.72 -17.28
N ILE A 222 1.79 -16.44 -16.24
CA ILE A 222 0.86 -17.13 -15.33
C ILE A 222 -0.10 -16.13 -14.67
N SER A 223 0.43 -14.99 -14.20
CA SER A 223 -0.37 -13.93 -13.55
C SER A 223 -1.44 -13.35 -14.50
N ALA A 224 -1.05 -13.06 -15.74
CA ALA A 224 -1.92 -12.49 -16.77
C ALA A 224 -3.06 -13.43 -17.18
N THR A 225 -2.84 -14.73 -17.05
CA THR A 225 -3.82 -15.78 -17.31
C THR A 225 -4.76 -15.93 -16.10
N LEU A 226 -4.22 -16.00 -14.89
CA LEU A 226 -5.01 -16.18 -13.66
C LEU A 226 -5.86 -14.95 -13.30
N VAL A 227 -5.44 -13.73 -13.64
CA VAL A 227 -6.22 -12.50 -13.40
C VAL A 227 -7.51 -12.42 -14.23
N GLN A 228 -7.69 -13.31 -15.21
CA GLN A 228 -8.91 -13.37 -16.03
C GLN A 228 -9.99 -14.28 -15.42
N LEU A 229 -9.67 -15.03 -14.37
CA LEU A 229 -10.59 -15.96 -13.72
C LEU A 229 -11.46 -15.21 -12.71
N SER A 230 -12.79 -15.26 -12.88
CA SER A 230 -13.73 -14.55 -11.97
C SER A 230 -13.82 -15.21 -10.59
N GLY A 231 -13.49 -16.50 -10.50
CA GLY A 231 -13.52 -17.29 -9.25
C GLY A 231 -12.21 -17.30 -8.45
N LEU A 232 -11.21 -16.49 -8.84
CA LEU A 232 -9.88 -16.48 -8.23
C LEU A 232 -9.41 -15.05 -7.94
N PHE A 233 -8.87 -14.84 -6.76
CA PHE A 233 -8.27 -13.60 -6.33
C PHE A 233 -6.74 -13.66 -6.46
N LEU A 234 -6.12 -12.81 -7.26
CA LEU A 234 -4.66 -12.79 -7.46
C LEU A 234 -4.02 -11.58 -6.76
N VAL A 235 -3.07 -11.81 -5.85
CA VAL A 235 -2.24 -10.74 -5.29
C VAL A 235 -1.24 -10.26 -6.33
N HIS A 236 -1.31 -8.98 -6.68
CA HIS A 236 -0.54 -8.37 -7.75
C HIS A 236 0.97 -8.25 -7.48
N ALA A 237 1.72 -8.19 -8.59
CA ALA A 237 3.16 -8.37 -8.65
C ALA A 237 4.06 -7.37 -7.88
N PRO A 238 3.73 -6.07 -7.74
CA PRO A 238 4.61 -5.09 -7.09
C PRO A 238 4.87 -5.38 -5.61
N VAL A 239 3.86 -5.81 -4.85
CA VAL A 239 3.99 -6.22 -3.43
C VAL A 239 4.98 -7.35 -3.28
N LEU A 240 4.89 -8.27 -4.23
CA LEU A 240 5.63 -9.51 -4.22
C LEU A 240 7.10 -9.29 -4.58
N ASN A 241 7.45 -8.17 -5.24
CA ASN A 241 8.84 -7.81 -5.51
C ASN A 241 9.66 -7.63 -4.22
N ASN A 242 9.03 -7.26 -3.10
CA ASN A 242 9.69 -7.22 -1.79
C ASN A 242 10.18 -8.59 -1.30
N TYR A 243 9.71 -9.68 -1.88
CA TYR A 243 10.15 -11.05 -1.57
C TYR A 243 11.25 -11.55 -2.52
N ARG A 244 11.66 -10.75 -3.51
CA ARG A 244 12.71 -11.13 -4.47
C ARG A 244 14.01 -11.41 -3.73
N GLY A 245 14.62 -12.57 -4.02
CA GLY A 245 15.89 -12.99 -3.41
C GLY A 245 15.82 -13.33 -1.91
N LYS A 246 14.64 -13.23 -1.28
CA LYS A 246 14.45 -13.65 0.12
C LYS A 246 14.13 -15.13 0.18
N ASP A 247 14.73 -15.84 1.14
CA ASP A 247 14.42 -17.24 1.40
C ASP A 247 13.38 -17.32 2.52
N ILE A 248 12.11 -17.09 2.16
CA ILE A 248 10.97 -17.07 3.08
C ILE A 248 10.03 -18.21 2.70
N ALA A 249 9.53 -18.95 3.69
CA ALA A 249 8.58 -20.02 3.43
C ALA A 249 7.24 -19.47 2.91
N ALA A 250 6.69 -20.06 1.85
CA ALA A 250 5.38 -19.71 1.29
C ALA A 250 4.28 -19.53 2.33
N ARG A 251 4.26 -20.34 3.40
CA ARG A 251 3.27 -20.21 4.48
C ARG A 251 3.36 -18.90 5.25
N SER A 252 4.57 -18.43 5.52
CA SER A 252 4.80 -17.15 6.20
C SER A 252 4.33 -16.00 5.33
N VAL A 253 4.62 -16.07 4.02
CA VAL A 253 4.12 -15.11 3.04
C VAL A 253 2.60 -15.17 2.93
N GLY A 254 2.02 -16.36 2.93
CA GLY A 254 0.58 -16.58 2.86
C GLY A 254 -0.18 -15.98 4.05
N ALA A 255 0.37 -16.11 5.25
CA ALA A 255 -0.18 -15.49 6.45
C ALA A 255 0.00 -13.96 6.48
N GLU A 256 1.16 -13.46 6.03
CA GLU A 256 1.44 -12.02 5.95
C GLU A 256 0.54 -11.32 4.92
N LEU A 257 0.35 -11.95 3.77
CA LEU A 257 -0.46 -11.44 2.67
C LEU A 257 -1.93 -11.85 2.77
N ASP A 258 -2.33 -12.61 3.78
CA ASP A 258 -3.70 -13.13 3.96
C ASP A 258 -4.26 -13.81 2.68
N VAL A 259 -3.51 -14.75 2.12
CA VAL A 259 -3.91 -15.51 0.92
C VAL A 259 -4.06 -17.00 1.19
N GLY A 260 -5.02 -17.63 0.52
CA GLY A 260 -5.28 -19.07 0.63
C GLY A 260 -4.23 -19.94 -0.07
N TYR A 261 -3.60 -19.44 -1.13
CA TYR A 261 -2.63 -20.15 -1.95
C TYR A 261 -1.38 -19.32 -2.22
N VAL A 262 -0.23 -19.99 -2.32
CA VAL A 262 1.04 -19.37 -2.71
C VAL A 262 1.73 -20.22 -3.77
N LEU A 263 2.02 -19.63 -4.92
CA LEU A 263 2.79 -20.23 -6.02
C LEU A 263 4.23 -19.72 -5.97
N GLU A 264 5.16 -20.65 -5.80
CA GLU A 264 6.60 -20.43 -5.86
C GLU A 264 7.17 -21.09 -7.12
N GLY A 265 8.27 -20.55 -7.63
CA GLY A 265 8.94 -21.15 -8.78
C GLY A 265 10.42 -20.84 -8.85
N ALA A 266 11.13 -21.65 -9.63
CA ALA A 266 12.53 -21.40 -9.99
C ALA A 266 12.76 -21.77 -11.45
N VAL A 267 13.61 -21.00 -12.11
CA VAL A 267 13.97 -21.16 -13.52
C VAL A 267 15.47 -21.32 -13.63
N GLN A 268 15.91 -22.36 -14.32
CA GLN A 268 17.31 -22.63 -14.64
C GLN A 268 17.47 -22.72 -16.15
N GLN A 269 18.36 -21.92 -16.72
CA GLN A 269 18.64 -21.94 -18.17
C GLN A 269 20.04 -22.50 -18.45
N ALA A 270 20.14 -23.41 -19.43
CA ALA A 270 21.39 -23.91 -19.97
C ALA A 270 21.32 -23.90 -21.51
N GLY A 271 21.91 -22.87 -22.12
CA GLY A 271 21.80 -22.63 -23.56
C GLY A 271 20.35 -22.41 -23.99
N ASN A 272 19.86 -23.22 -24.93
CA ASN A 272 18.48 -23.18 -25.42
C ASN A 272 17.51 -24.03 -24.58
N ARG A 273 17.94 -24.64 -23.48
CA ARG A 273 17.07 -25.43 -22.61
C ARG A 273 16.77 -24.69 -21.32
N ILE A 274 15.52 -24.77 -20.89
CA ILE A 274 15.07 -24.25 -19.61
C ILE A 274 14.50 -25.38 -18.76
N ARG A 275 14.75 -25.28 -17.47
CA ARG A 275 14.12 -26.08 -16.44
C ARG A 275 13.33 -25.14 -15.54
N VAL A 276 12.05 -25.42 -15.41
CA VAL A 276 11.15 -24.67 -14.52
C VAL A 276 10.63 -25.62 -13.47
N THR A 277 10.74 -25.24 -12.20
CA THR A 277 10.13 -25.94 -11.08
C THR A 277 9.10 -25.03 -10.45
N ILE A 278 7.91 -25.55 -10.17
CA ILE A 278 6.83 -24.80 -9.51
C ILE A 278 6.34 -25.55 -8.28
N GLN A 279 5.88 -24.81 -7.28
CA GLN A 279 5.22 -25.35 -6.09
C GLN A 279 4.02 -24.48 -5.72
N LEU A 280 2.83 -25.08 -5.63
CA LEU A 280 1.62 -24.44 -5.13
C LEU A 280 1.32 -24.95 -3.72
N THR A 281 1.24 -24.03 -2.76
CA THR A 281 0.96 -24.32 -1.35
C THR A 281 -0.43 -23.83 -0.98
N ASP A 282 -1.24 -24.69 -0.37
CA ASP A 282 -2.45 -24.33 0.36
C ASP A 282 -2.06 -23.90 1.78
N VAL A 283 -2.29 -22.63 2.09
CA VAL A 283 -1.84 -21.97 3.32
C VAL A 283 -2.68 -22.44 4.51
N GLU A 284 -3.99 -22.62 4.31
CA GLU A 284 -4.93 -23.06 5.34
C GLU A 284 -4.72 -24.54 5.69
N ALA A 285 -4.66 -25.39 4.67
CA ALA A 285 -4.42 -26.83 4.83
C ALA A 285 -2.95 -27.16 5.13
N ARG A 286 -2.05 -26.17 5.07
CA ARG A 286 -0.61 -26.26 5.36
C ARG A 286 0.13 -27.31 4.54
N GLN A 287 -0.29 -27.53 3.30
CA GLN A 287 0.25 -28.56 2.41
C GLN A 287 0.61 -28.02 1.03
N VAL A 288 1.63 -28.60 0.42
CA VAL A 288 1.95 -28.38 -0.99
C VAL A 288 1.00 -29.25 -1.80
N ILE A 289 0.15 -28.61 -2.61
CA ILE A 289 -0.90 -29.27 -3.42
C ILE A 289 -0.47 -29.52 -4.87
N LEU A 290 0.55 -28.80 -5.36
CA LEU A 290 1.19 -29.04 -6.65
C LEU A 290 2.69 -28.88 -6.50
N ALA A 291 3.48 -29.80 -7.03
CA ALA A 291 4.92 -29.68 -7.15
C ALA A 291 5.35 -30.33 -8.45
N GLU A 292 5.75 -29.51 -9.43
CA GLU A 292 6.01 -29.98 -10.79
C GLU A 292 7.36 -29.48 -11.30
N ARG A 293 7.94 -30.26 -12.20
CA ARG A 293 9.19 -29.94 -12.88
C ARG A 293 9.04 -30.14 -14.38
N TYR A 294 9.37 -29.09 -15.11
CA TYR A 294 9.33 -29.08 -16.55
C TYR A 294 10.72 -28.85 -17.12
N ASP A 295 11.10 -29.69 -18.08
CA ASP A 295 12.31 -29.54 -18.89
C ASP A 295 11.86 -29.27 -20.33
N ARG A 296 12.18 -28.07 -20.87
CA ARG A 296 11.70 -27.58 -22.17
C ARG A 296 12.81 -26.87 -22.95
N VAL A 297 12.57 -26.64 -24.24
CA VAL A 297 13.38 -25.74 -25.06
C VAL A 297 12.84 -24.32 -24.89
N LEU A 298 13.68 -23.28 -24.96
CA LEU A 298 13.27 -21.89 -24.73
C LEU A 298 12.14 -21.46 -25.67
N VAL A 299 12.12 -21.96 -26.91
CA VAL A 299 11.05 -21.71 -27.89
C VAL A 299 9.68 -22.25 -27.47
N ASP A 300 9.65 -23.23 -26.56
CA ASP A 300 8.42 -23.86 -26.06
C ASP A 300 7.95 -23.23 -24.73
N ILE A 301 8.55 -22.12 -24.29
CA ILE A 301 8.25 -21.49 -23.00
C ILE A 301 6.77 -21.11 -22.84
N PHE A 302 6.07 -20.86 -23.95
CA PHE A 302 4.64 -20.51 -23.95
C PHE A 302 3.75 -21.72 -23.72
N GLN A 303 3.99 -22.83 -24.42
CA GLN A 303 3.31 -24.09 -24.13
C GLN A 303 3.57 -24.52 -22.69
N LEU A 304 4.77 -24.27 -22.19
CA LEU A 304 5.12 -24.52 -20.80
C LEU A 304 4.30 -23.67 -19.84
N GLN A 305 4.16 -22.37 -20.08
CA GLN A 305 3.32 -21.51 -19.23
C GLN A 305 1.85 -21.95 -19.25
N ASP A 306 1.35 -22.36 -20.42
CA ASP A 306 -0.02 -22.83 -20.54
C ASP A 306 -0.21 -24.12 -19.73
N GLU A 307 0.74 -25.04 -19.82
CA GLU A 307 0.76 -26.29 -19.06
C GLU A 307 0.86 -26.02 -17.56
N ILE A 308 1.76 -25.12 -17.13
CA ILE A 308 1.88 -24.70 -15.73
C ILE A 308 0.55 -24.14 -15.24
N THR A 309 -0.05 -23.22 -16.00
CA THR A 309 -1.28 -22.56 -15.59
C THR A 309 -2.45 -23.53 -15.55
N LYS A 310 -2.53 -24.50 -16.50
CA LYS A 310 -3.51 -25.60 -16.48
C LYS A 310 -3.39 -26.40 -15.20
N ASN A 311 -2.17 -26.78 -14.84
CA ASN A 311 -1.91 -27.59 -13.66
C ASN A 311 -2.19 -26.81 -12.37
N VAL A 312 -1.87 -25.51 -12.33
CA VAL A 312 -2.24 -24.63 -11.21
C VAL A 312 -3.76 -24.56 -11.08
N ILE A 313 -4.49 -24.22 -12.14
CA ILE A 313 -5.97 -24.12 -12.12
C ILE A 313 -6.62 -25.45 -11.74
N ALA A 314 -6.16 -26.57 -12.29
CA ALA A 314 -6.69 -27.89 -11.96
C ALA A 314 -6.43 -28.31 -10.50
N SER A 315 -5.36 -27.77 -9.91
CA SER A 315 -4.99 -28.02 -8.51
C SER A 315 -5.71 -27.09 -7.53
N LEU A 316 -6.14 -25.91 -8.00
CA LEU A 316 -6.95 -24.98 -7.23
C LEU A 316 -8.38 -25.55 -7.09
N ASN A 317 -8.90 -25.60 -5.85
CA ASN A 317 -10.26 -26.04 -5.59
C ASN A 317 -11.28 -24.90 -5.83
N ILE A 318 -11.21 -24.27 -7.01
CA ILE A 318 -12.03 -23.12 -7.38
C ILE A 318 -13.14 -23.52 -8.36
N LYS A 319 -14.31 -22.89 -8.24
CA LYS A 319 -15.37 -23.00 -9.26
C LYS A 319 -15.05 -22.02 -10.38
N VAL A 320 -14.49 -22.53 -11.48
CA VAL A 320 -14.26 -21.73 -12.70
C VAL A 320 -15.42 -21.92 -13.67
N VAL A 321 -15.87 -20.86 -14.32
CA VAL A 321 -16.84 -20.96 -15.42
C VAL A 321 -16.14 -21.56 -16.64
N ALA A 322 -16.66 -22.65 -17.21
CA ALA A 322 -16.01 -23.36 -18.33
C ALA A 322 -15.67 -22.46 -19.54
N ASN A 323 -16.50 -21.45 -19.82
CA ASN A 323 -16.26 -20.48 -20.90
C ASN A 323 -15.08 -19.52 -20.63
N GLU A 324 -14.66 -19.32 -19.38
CA GLU A 324 -13.50 -18.49 -19.03
C GLU A 324 -12.20 -19.22 -19.35
N ILE A 325 -12.14 -20.51 -19.01
CA ILE A 325 -11.04 -21.42 -19.34
C ILE A 325 -10.81 -21.39 -20.85
N ASP A 326 -11.84 -21.62 -21.66
CA ASP A 326 -11.69 -21.62 -23.12
C ASP A 326 -11.19 -20.26 -23.67
N ARG A 327 -11.70 -19.11 -23.17
CA ARG A 327 -11.21 -17.76 -23.55
C ARG A 327 -9.75 -17.50 -23.18
N ILE A 328 -9.34 -17.98 -22.01
CA ILE A 328 -7.99 -17.81 -21.45
C ILE A 328 -6.97 -18.67 -22.23
N TRP A 329 -7.37 -19.87 -22.67
CA TRP A 329 -6.52 -20.81 -23.40
C TRP A 329 -6.34 -20.50 -24.89
N PHE A 330 -7.16 -19.61 -25.46
CA PHE A 330 -6.89 -19.02 -26.77
C PHE A 330 -5.96 -17.81 -26.63
N SER A 331 -4.77 -18.03 -26.06
CA SER A 331 -3.70 -17.04 -26.12
C SER A 331 -3.44 -16.75 -27.60
N ARG A 332 -3.91 -15.59 -28.06
CA ARG A 332 -3.78 -15.17 -29.46
C ARG A 332 -2.34 -14.87 -29.81
N LEU A 333 -1.43 -14.74 -28.84
CA LEU A 333 -0.01 -14.52 -29.09
C LEU A 333 0.67 -15.81 -29.56
N THR A 334 0.69 -16.01 -30.87
CA THR A 334 1.31 -17.16 -31.55
C THR A 334 2.71 -16.84 -32.06
N ASN A 335 3.04 -15.54 -32.19
CA ASN A 335 4.37 -15.09 -32.61
C ASN A 335 5.30 -14.98 -31.39
N PRO A 336 6.42 -15.73 -31.34
CA PRO A 336 7.39 -15.66 -30.24
C PRO A 336 7.92 -14.25 -29.94
N GLU A 337 8.12 -13.41 -30.96
CA GLU A 337 8.55 -12.01 -30.78
C GLU A 337 7.46 -11.19 -30.08
N ALA A 338 6.19 -11.40 -30.44
CA ALA A 338 5.05 -10.70 -29.83
C ALA A 338 4.95 -11.00 -28.33
N VAL A 339 5.24 -12.25 -27.95
CA VAL A 339 5.21 -12.64 -26.54
C VAL A 339 6.41 -12.07 -25.76
N GLU A 340 7.60 -12.05 -26.36
CA GLU A 340 8.75 -11.38 -25.72
C GLU A 340 8.45 -9.90 -25.46
N PHE A 341 7.92 -9.21 -26.46
CA PHE A 341 7.47 -7.83 -26.32
C PHE A 341 6.38 -7.68 -25.26
N TYR A 342 5.43 -8.61 -25.17
CA TYR A 342 4.41 -8.60 -24.12
C TYR A 342 5.02 -8.64 -22.72
N TYR A 343 5.95 -9.55 -22.43
CA TYR A 343 6.52 -9.68 -21.09
C TYR A 343 7.40 -8.50 -20.71
N ARG A 344 8.24 -8.03 -21.64
CA ARG A 344 9.06 -6.84 -21.41
C ARG A 344 8.16 -5.62 -21.19
N GLY A 345 7.13 -5.48 -22.01
CA GLY A 345 6.13 -4.42 -21.84
C GLY A 345 5.45 -4.48 -20.48
N ALA A 346 4.97 -5.65 -20.08
CA ALA A 346 4.27 -5.85 -18.82
C ALA A 346 5.18 -5.61 -17.60
N SER A 347 6.44 -6.08 -17.62
CA SER A 347 7.37 -5.87 -16.51
C SER A 347 7.62 -4.39 -16.24
N HIS A 348 7.75 -3.58 -17.29
CA HIS A 348 7.90 -2.14 -17.17
C HIS A 348 6.57 -1.44 -16.83
N PHE A 349 5.45 -1.88 -17.42
CA PHE A 349 4.14 -1.26 -17.21
C PHE A 349 3.73 -1.23 -15.73
N TYR A 350 4.02 -2.29 -14.98
CA TYR A 350 3.65 -2.42 -13.57
C TYR A 350 4.57 -1.69 -12.59
N GLU A 351 5.70 -1.12 -13.03
CA GLU A 351 6.54 -0.26 -12.18
C GLU A 351 5.92 1.14 -11.97
N LEU A 352 4.92 1.50 -12.78
CA LEU A 352 4.09 2.72 -12.64
C LEU A 352 4.90 4.01 -12.43
N ASN A 353 5.87 4.26 -13.30
CA ASN A 353 6.59 5.53 -13.38
C ASN A 353 6.80 5.96 -14.84
N LYS A 354 7.21 7.22 -15.02
CA LYS A 354 7.33 7.87 -16.34
C LYS A 354 8.26 7.11 -17.30
N ASP A 355 9.44 6.72 -16.84
CA ASP A 355 10.47 6.13 -17.71
C ASP A 355 10.07 4.72 -18.13
N ASP A 356 9.64 3.89 -17.17
CA ASP A 356 9.16 2.54 -17.44
C ASP A 356 7.88 2.53 -18.29
N ASN A 357 6.97 3.50 -18.12
CA ASN A 357 5.76 3.61 -18.95
C ASN A 357 6.07 3.86 -20.44
N ALA A 358 7.12 4.65 -20.73
CA ALA A 358 7.58 4.87 -22.10
C ALA A 358 8.21 3.61 -22.72
N ILE A 359 8.99 2.87 -21.93
CA ILE A 359 9.55 1.57 -22.38
C ILE A 359 8.42 0.58 -22.64
N ALA A 360 7.46 0.47 -21.72
CA ALA A 360 6.31 -0.40 -21.84
C ALA A 360 5.52 -0.12 -23.12
N ARG A 361 5.25 1.15 -23.42
CA ARG A 361 4.58 1.57 -24.66
C ARG A 361 5.29 1.05 -25.89
N HIS A 362 6.59 1.29 -26.00
CA HIS A 362 7.37 0.85 -27.16
C HIS A 362 7.29 -0.67 -27.35
N MET A 363 7.36 -1.45 -26.26
CA MET A 363 7.22 -2.90 -26.34
C MET A 363 5.82 -3.31 -26.84
N PHE A 364 4.74 -2.69 -26.33
CA PHE A 364 3.38 -3.03 -26.78
C PHE A 364 3.08 -2.57 -28.22
N GLU A 365 3.71 -1.49 -28.69
CA GLU A 365 3.66 -1.06 -30.10
C GLU A 365 4.36 -2.09 -31.01
N GLU A 366 5.54 -2.55 -30.62
CA GLU A 366 6.26 -3.59 -31.36
C GLU A 366 5.50 -4.93 -31.35
N LEU A 367 4.88 -5.31 -30.22
CA LEU A 367 3.95 -6.44 -30.14
C LEU A 367 2.85 -6.30 -31.19
N HIS A 368 2.16 -5.16 -31.22
CA HIS A 368 1.08 -4.90 -32.18
C HIS A 368 1.58 -4.90 -33.63
N ARG A 369 2.83 -4.48 -33.87
CA ARG A 369 3.45 -4.51 -35.20
C ARG A 369 3.69 -5.95 -35.68
N VAL A 370 4.25 -6.80 -34.82
CA VAL A 370 4.60 -8.19 -35.19
C VAL A 370 3.40 -9.15 -35.11
N GLN A 371 2.34 -8.76 -34.39
CA GLN A 371 1.11 -9.53 -34.33
C GLN A 371 -0.15 -8.65 -34.18
N PRO A 372 -0.65 -8.07 -35.30
CA PRO A 372 -1.74 -7.09 -35.26
C PRO A 372 -3.11 -7.63 -34.82
N ASP A 373 -3.31 -8.95 -34.77
CA ASP A 373 -4.57 -9.59 -34.37
C ASP A 373 -4.68 -9.87 -32.85
N ALA A 374 -3.64 -9.55 -32.09
CA ALA A 374 -3.61 -9.65 -30.64
C ALA A 374 -4.13 -8.37 -29.96
N VAL A 375 -5.30 -8.45 -29.32
CA VAL A 375 -5.93 -7.31 -28.62
C VAL A 375 -5.08 -6.71 -27.49
N VAL A 376 -4.17 -7.49 -26.91
CA VAL A 376 -3.30 -7.04 -25.82
C VAL A 376 -2.39 -5.88 -26.24
N GLY A 377 -1.92 -5.84 -27.49
CA GLY A 377 -1.15 -4.72 -28.03
C GLY A 377 -1.89 -3.39 -27.89
N PRO A 378 -3.00 -3.17 -28.62
CA PRO A 378 -3.73 -1.92 -28.58
C PRO A 378 -4.29 -1.61 -27.19
N SER A 379 -4.69 -2.61 -26.40
CA SER A 379 -5.15 -2.40 -25.02
C SER A 379 -4.09 -1.76 -24.12
N TYR A 380 -2.86 -2.27 -24.14
CA TYR A 380 -1.82 -1.74 -23.26
C TYR A 380 -1.13 -0.49 -23.82
N VAL A 381 -1.06 -0.32 -25.16
CA VAL A 381 -0.65 0.97 -25.74
C VAL A 381 -1.61 2.08 -25.29
N SER A 382 -2.92 1.84 -25.36
CA SER A 382 -3.94 2.77 -24.83
C SER A 382 -3.71 3.08 -23.34
N ALA A 383 -3.47 2.05 -22.52
CA ALA A 383 -3.19 2.21 -21.09
C ALA A 383 -1.95 3.06 -20.80
N THR A 384 -0.88 2.92 -21.58
CA THR A 384 0.34 3.72 -21.39
C THR A 384 0.12 5.19 -21.76
N HIS A 385 -0.68 5.49 -22.78
CA HIS A 385 -1.03 6.88 -23.11
C HIS A 385 -1.99 7.48 -22.08
N TRP A 386 -2.92 6.67 -21.57
CA TRP A 386 -3.79 7.07 -20.47
C TRP A 386 -2.98 7.38 -19.21
N ASN A 387 -2.00 6.55 -18.83
CA ASN A 387 -1.08 6.81 -17.71
C ASN A 387 -0.35 8.15 -17.88
N ASP A 388 0.16 8.43 -19.09
CA ASP A 388 0.85 9.69 -19.38
C ASP A 388 -0.03 10.91 -19.11
N ALA A 389 -1.29 10.86 -19.56
CA ALA A 389 -2.25 11.93 -19.35
C ALA A 389 -2.70 12.02 -17.88
N PHE A 390 -3.03 10.88 -17.27
CA PHE A 390 -3.61 10.78 -15.94
C PHE A 390 -2.62 11.18 -14.83
N PHE A 391 -1.36 10.75 -14.93
CA PHE A 391 -0.31 11.10 -13.96
C PHE A 391 0.51 12.35 -14.34
N GLY A 392 0.16 13.03 -15.44
CA GLY A 392 0.87 14.23 -15.89
C GLY A 392 2.32 13.97 -16.32
N TRP A 393 2.63 12.79 -16.87
CA TRP A 393 3.98 12.44 -17.33
C TRP A 393 4.31 12.99 -18.73
N THR A 394 3.33 13.59 -19.41
CA THR A 394 3.43 14.19 -20.74
C THR A 394 3.48 15.71 -20.71
N ASP A 395 4.14 16.32 -21.69
CA ASP A 395 4.11 17.78 -21.90
C ASP A 395 2.78 18.26 -22.53
N CYS A 396 2.02 17.34 -23.15
CA CYS A 396 0.77 17.65 -23.84
C CYS A 396 -0.30 16.61 -23.53
N ALA A 397 -1.08 16.87 -22.46
CA ALA A 397 -2.15 15.97 -22.02
C ALA A 397 -3.17 15.69 -23.12
N ALA A 398 -3.58 16.71 -23.90
CA ALA A 398 -4.54 16.55 -24.99
C ALA A 398 -4.09 15.50 -26.03
N ARG A 399 -2.81 15.52 -26.43
CA ARG A 399 -2.27 14.52 -27.36
C ARG A 399 -2.29 13.12 -26.76
N SER A 400 -1.91 12.97 -25.49
CA SER A 400 -1.93 11.67 -24.82
C SER A 400 -3.35 11.13 -24.66
N ILE A 401 -4.35 12.00 -24.42
CA ILE A 401 -5.78 11.64 -24.39
C ILE A 401 -6.23 11.16 -25.78
N ASP A 402 -5.89 11.89 -26.85
CA ASP A 402 -6.26 11.51 -28.23
C ASP A 402 -5.67 10.13 -28.60
N GLU A 403 -4.39 9.92 -28.35
CA GLU A 403 -3.71 8.63 -28.59
C GLU A 403 -4.32 7.50 -27.75
N ALA A 404 -4.60 7.75 -26.47
CA ALA A 404 -5.25 6.77 -25.60
C ALA A 404 -6.63 6.37 -26.14
N ALA A 405 -7.42 7.33 -26.62
CA ALA A 405 -8.75 7.10 -27.19
C ALA A 405 -8.68 6.29 -28.49
N ASP A 406 -7.76 6.60 -29.39
CA ASP A 406 -7.63 5.92 -30.68
C ASP A 406 -7.22 4.46 -30.50
N TRP A 407 -6.24 4.20 -29.61
CA TRP A 407 -5.84 2.84 -29.27
C TRP A 407 -6.92 2.08 -28.48
N ALA A 408 -7.66 2.75 -27.59
CA ALA A 408 -8.78 2.12 -26.87
C ALA A 408 -9.88 1.66 -27.81
N LYS A 409 -10.31 2.52 -28.75
CA LYS A 409 -11.29 2.18 -29.79
C LYS A 409 -10.79 1.03 -30.66
N LYS A 410 -9.51 1.05 -31.04
CA LYS A 410 -8.91 -0.07 -31.78
C LYS A 410 -9.04 -1.37 -30.99
N ALA A 411 -8.71 -1.39 -29.69
CA ALA A 411 -8.83 -2.57 -28.84
C ALA A 411 -10.30 -3.06 -28.69
N MET A 412 -11.26 -2.14 -28.58
CA MET A 412 -12.68 -2.47 -28.46
C MET A 412 -13.27 -3.12 -29.73
N ASN A 413 -12.69 -2.85 -30.90
CA ASN A 413 -13.15 -3.41 -32.18
C ASN A 413 -12.72 -4.87 -32.43
N TYR A 414 -11.96 -5.48 -31.53
CA TYR A 414 -11.62 -6.90 -31.61
C TYR A 414 -12.80 -7.77 -31.17
N GLU A 415 -13.06 -8.86 -31.90
CA GLU A 415 -14.14 -9.82 -31.57
C GLU A 415 -13.99 -10.39 -30.14
N GLU A 416 -12.76 -10.68 -29.72
CA GLU A 416 -12.42 -11.10 -28.35
C GLU A 416 -11.66 -9.99 -27.63
N ASN A 417 -12.34 -8.90 -27.29
CA ASN A 417 -11.72 -7.82 -26.52
C ASN A 417 -11.63 -8.14 -25.02
N ASN A 418 -10.64 -7.54 -24.35
CA ASN A 418 -10.26 -7.86 -22.96
C ASN A 418 -10.72 -6.85 -21.90
N GLY A 419 -11.63 -5.94 -22.24
CA GLY A 419 -12.19 -4.95 -21.32
C GLY A 419 -11.32 -3.72 -21.00
N ILE A 420 -9.99 -3.75 -21.20
CA ILE A 420 -9.11 -2.60 -20.88
C ILE A 420 -9.46 -1.36 -21.72
N GLY A 421 -9.67 -1.55 -23.03
CA GLY A 421 -10.07 -0.45 -23.93
C GLY A 421 -11.41 0.18 -23.51
N HIS A 422 -12.37 -0.63 -23.05
CA HIS A 422 -13.65 -0.15 -22.54
C HIS A 422 -13.47 0.71 -21.27
N ALA A 423 -12.67 0.25 -20.31
CA ALA A 423 -12.42 1.00 -19.07
C ALA A 423 -11.79 2.37 -19.34
N ILE A 424 -10.74 2.42 -20.17
CA ILE A 424 -10.04 3.66 -20.53
C ILE A 424 -10.96 4.57 -21.34
N TYR A 425 -11.59 4.05 -22.40
CA TYR A 425 -12.42 4.87 -23.27
C TYR A 425 -13.63 5.44 -22.53
N GLY A 426 -14.25 4.67 -21.62
CA GLY A 426 -15.33 5.16 -20.77
C GLY A 426 -14.89 6.35 -19.90
N HIS A 427 -13.69 6.30 -19.32
CA HIS A 427 -13.14 7.47 -18.61
C HIS A 427 -12.88 8.66 -19.53
N LEU A 428 -12.36 8.45 -20.73
CA LEU A 428 -12.15 9.55 -21.69
C LEU A 428 -13.46 10.19 -22.15
N LEU A 429 -14.52 9.39 -22.33
CA LEU A 429 -15.88 9.89 -22.60
C LEU A 429 -16.43 10.77 -21.47
N LEU A 430 -16.08 10.48 -20.21
CA LEU A 430 -16.43 11.34 -19.08
C LEU A 430 -15.76 12.73 -19.20
N LEU A 431 -14.49 12.78 -19.60
CA LEU A 431 -13.78 14.06 -19.81
C LEU A 431 -14.41 14.89 -20.94
N ASP A 432 -15.00 14.23 -21.94
CA ASP A 432 -15.79 14.85 -23.01
C ASP A 432 -17.22 15.23 -22.59
N GLY A 433 -17.63 14.96 -21.34
CA GLY A 433 -18.98 15.21 -20.83
C GLY A 433 -20.05 14.25 -21.34
N LYS A 434 -19.67 13.11 -21.92
CA LYS A 434 -20.59 12.08 -22.44
C LYS A 434 -20.94 11.05 -21.37
N TYR A 435 -21.63 11.50 -20.33
CA TYR A 435 -21.87 10.74 -19.09
C TYR A 435 -22.50 9.36 -19.28
N ASP A 436 -23.57 9.27 -20.07
CA ASP A 436 -24.31 8.00 -20.24
C ASP A 436 -23.50 6.99 -21.05
N GLU A 437 -22.78 7.44 -22.09
CA GLU A 437 -21.87 6.60 -22.86
C GLU A 437 -20.66 6.16 -22.03
N ALA A 438 -20.10 7.07 -21.21
CA ALA A 438 -19.00 6.78 -20.30
C ALA A 438 -19.36 5.66 -19.33
N LEU A 439 -20.52 5.77 -18.66
CA LEU A 439 -21.00 4.78 -17.72
C LEU A 439 -21.21 3.43 -18.38
N ALA A 440 -21.94 3.38 -19.50
CA ALA A 440 -22.20 2.14 -20.22
C ALA A 440 -20.91 1.44 -20.65
N THR A 441 -19.94 2.22 -21.18
CA THR A 441 -18.66 1.69 -21.66
C THR A 441 -17.82 1.16 -20.50
N CYS A 442 -17.68 1.89 -19.39
CA CYS A 442 -16.93 1.42 -18.22
C CYS A 442 -17.57 0.18 -17.56
N THR A 443 -18.90 0.13 -17.47
CA THR A 443 -19.61 -1.05 -16.94
C THR A 443 -19.30 -2.28 -17.77
N GLN A 444 -19.38 -2.19 -19.10
CA GLN A 444 -19.01 -3.29 -19.99
C GLN A 444 -17.54 -3.70 -19.81
N GLY A 445 -16.63 -2.74 -19.60
CA GLY A 445 -15.22 -3.03 -19.31
C GLY A 445 -15.01 -3.83 -18.03
N ALA A 446 -15.72 -3.47 -16.95
CA ALA A 446 -15.66 -4.19 -15.67
C ALA A 446 -16.32 -5.58 -15.75
N GLU A 447 -17.39 -5.75 -16.54
CA GLU A 447 -18.03 -7.05 -16.79
C GLU A 447 -17.13 -7.99 -17.61
N LEU A 448 -16.40 -7.46 -18.59
CA LEU A 448 -15.46 -8.24 -19.40
C LEU A 448 -14.19 -8.62 -18.63
N ARG A 449 -13.84 -7.85 -17.59
CA ARG A 449 -12.58 -8.00 -16.84
C ARG A 449 -12.84 -7.88 -15.33
N THR A 450 -13.58 -8.85 -14.80
CA THR A 450 -14.14 -8.84 -13.43
C THR A 450 -13.11 -8.74 -12.32
N SER A 451 -11.87 -9.22 -12.53
CA SER A 451 -10.79 -9.21 -11.55
C SER A 451 -9.71 -8.17 -11.89
N CYS A 452 -10.07 -7.06 -12.55
CA CYS A 452 -9.14 -5.99 -12.91
C CYS A 452 -9.31 -4.72 -12.05
N PRO A 453 -8.28 -4.35 -11.27
CA PRO A 453 -8.29 -3.12 -10.47
C PRO A 453 -8.54 -1.86 -11.29
N LEU A 454 -7.85 -1.73 -12.44
CA LEU A 454 -8.02 -0.60 -13.35
C LEU A 454 -9.47 -0.45 -13.84
N ALA A 455 -10.13 -1.55 -14.20
CA ALA A 455 -11.49 -1.51 -14.72
C ALA A 455 -12.50 -1.06 -13.64
N HIS A 456 -12.40 -1.62 -12.43
CA HIS A 456 -13.25 -1.22 -11.30
C HIS A 456 -12.93 0.16 -10.74
N GLY A 457 -11.66 0.57 -10.77
CA GLY A 457 -11.22 1.90 -10.37
C GLY A 457 -11.79 2.96 -11.29
N LEU A 458 -11.63 2.80 -12.61
CA LEU A 458 -12.18 3.73 -13.60
C LEU A 458 -13.71 3.74 -13.60
N LEU A 459 -14.37 2.58 -13.42
CA LEU A 459 -15.82 2.54 -13.24
C LEU A 459 -16.25 3.32 -11.98
N GLY A 460 -15.53 3.18 -10.87
CA GLY A 460 -15.80 3.93 -9.64
C GLY A 460 -15.66 5.44 -9.83
N LEU A 461 -14.59 5.87 -10.52
CA LEU A 461 -14.38 7.27 -10.87
C LEU A 461 -15.54 7.80 -11.73
N VAL A 462 -15.93 7.07 -12.78
CA VAL A 462 -17.03 7.46 -13.67
C VAL A 462 -18.37 7.52 -12.95
N LEU A 463 -18.68 6.53 -12.11
CA LEU A 463 -19.88 6.52 -11.27
C LEU A 463 -19.95 7.76 -10.37
N ASN A 464 -18.83 8.14 -9.75
CA ASN A 464 -18.78 9.27 -8.84
C ASN A 464 -19.13 10.58 -9.55
N TYR A 465 -18.48 10.87 -10.68
CA TYR A 465 -18.75 12.09 -11.45
C TYR A 465 -20.11 12.08 -12.14
N CYS A 466 -20.67 10.91 -12.45
CA CYS A 466 -22.03 10.76 -12.96
C CYS A 466 -23.11 10.96 -11.88
N GLY A 467 -22.74 11.02 -10.59
CA GLY A 467 -23.61 11.32 -9.46
C GLY A 467 -24.12 10.10 -8.69
N ASP A 468 -23.59 8.91 -8.93
CA ASP A 468 -23.90 7.69 -8.17
C ASP A 468 -22.72 7.33 -7.24
N ALA A 469 -22.55 8.14 -6.20
CA ALA A 469 -21.44 8.00 -5.25
C ALA A 469 -21.50 6.66 -4.47
N ASP A 470 -22.70 6.15 -4.17
CA ASP A 470 -22.86 4.86 -3.48
C ASP A 470 -22.35 3.68 -4.32
N ALA A 471 -22.67 3.67 -5.62
CA ALA A 471 -22.11 2.69 -6.54
C ALA A 471 -20.61 2.91 -6.76
N ALA A 472 -20.16 4.17 -6.79
CA ALA A 472 -18.73 4.50 -6.88
C ALA A 472 -17.93 3.92 -5.72
N VAL A 473 -18.42 4.05 -4.48
CA VAL A 473 -17.81 3.42 -3.30
C VAL A 473 -17.69 1.91 -3.53
N LYS A 474 -18.76 1.21 -3.92
CA LYS A 474 -18.71 -0.25 -4.15
C LYS A 474 -17.65 -0.63 -5.19
N SER A 475 -17.58 0.11 -6.30
CA SER A 475 -16.63 -0.15 -7.38
C SER A 475 -15.18 0.16 -6.96
N ALA A 476 -14.95 1.29 -6.27
CA ALA A 476 -13.62 1.64 -5.76
C ALA A 476 -13.14 0.64 -4.69
N ARG A 477 -14.04 0.21 -3.80
CA ARG A 477 -13.75 -0.85 -2.83
C ARG A 477 -13.40 -2.17 -3.51
N MET A 478 -14.08 -2.54 -4.59
CA MET A 478 -13.73 -3.72 -5.37
C MET A 478 -12.32 -3.58 -5.99
N ALA A 479 -11.98 -2.42 -6.55
CA ALA A 479 -10.66 -2.17 -7.11
C ALA A 479 -9.55 -2.30 -6.05
N LEU A 480 -9.75 -1.71 -4.87
CA LEU A 480 -8.83 -1.80 -3.73
C LEU A 480 -8.79 -3.21 -3.13
N GLN A 481 -9.90 -3.94 -3.11
CA GLN A 481 -9.89 -5.35 -2.73
C GLN A 481 -8.97 -6.14 -3.64
N LEU A 482 -9.08 -5.96 -4.96
CA LEU A 482 -8.27 -6.64 -5.97
C LEU A 482 -6.76 -6.32 -5.88
N GLU A 483 -6.36 -5.25 -5.17
CA GLU A 483 -4.96 -4.91 -4.95
C GLU A 483 -4.62 -4.84 -3.46
N LYS A 484 -3.85 -5.79 -2.93
CA LYS A 484 -3.39 -5.70 -1.53
C LYS A 484 -2.36 -4.60 -1.27
N VAL A 485 -1.74 -4.06 -2.32
CA VAL A 485 -1.07 -2.74 -2.32
C VAL A 485 -1.53 -2.02 -3.56
N TYR A 486 -2.19 -0.91 -3.32
CA TYR A 486 -2.84 -0.10 -4.34
C TYR A 486 -2.04 1.18 -4.59
N PRO A 487 -1.99 1.68 -5.82
CA PRO A 487 -1.50 3.02 -6.10
C PRO A 487 -2.46 4.05 -5.47
N ALA A 488 -1.90 5.17 -5.02
CA ALA A 488 -2.63 6.20 -4.27
C ALA A 488 -3.92 6.68 -4.97
N TRP A 489 -3.93 6.72 -6.31
CA TRP A 489 -5.09 7.16 -7.10
C TRP A 489 -6.35 6.30 -6.91
N LEU A 490 -6.22 5.00 -6.59
CA LEU A 490 -7.38 4.16 -6.30
C LEU A 490 -8.05 4.57 -4.97
N ILE A 491 -7.24 5.00 -3.99
CA ILE A 491 -7.76 5.50 -2.72
C ILE A 491 -8.39 6.87 -2.91
N ASP A 492 -7.82 7.72 -3.78
CA ASP A 492 -8.39 9.04 -4.07
C ASP A 492 -9.82 8.92 -4.60
N ILE A 493 -10.08 7.92 -5.45
CA ILE A 493 -11.43 7.63 -5.95
C ILE A 493 -12.36 7.24 -4.79
N LEU A 494 -11.90 6.37 -3.89
CA LEU A 494 -12.70 5.97 -2.73
C LEU A 494 -12.99 7.16 -1.79
N ALA A 495 -11.97 7.97 -1.50
CA ALA A 495 -12.11 9.16 -0.66
C ALA A 495 -13.09 10.15 -1.29
N ALA A 496 -12.91 10.50 -2.57
CA ALA A 496 -13.84 11.34 -3.30
C ALA A 496 -15.28 10.79 -3.28
N ALA A 497 -15.45 9.47 -3.45
CA ALA A 497 -16.75 8.83 -3.41
C ALA A 497 -17.40 8.90 -2.01
N TYR A 498 -16.65 8.72 -0.91
CA TYR A 498 -17.17 8.93 0.44
C TYR A 498 -17.57 10.37 0.70
N ARG A 499 -16.76 11.34 0.27
CA ARG A 499 -17.12 12.75 0.41
C ARG A 499 -18.42 13.04 -0.32
N ASP A 500 -18.53 12.55 -1.54
CA ASP A 500 -19.65 12.85 -2.44
C ASP A 500 -20.93 12.05 -2.07
N SER A 501 -20.81 10.89 -1.39
CA SER A 501 -21.94 10.18 -0.75
C SER A 501 -22.41 10.85 0.55
N GLY A 502 -21.57 11.70 1.14
CA GLY A 502 -21.83 12.39 2.42
C GLY A 502 -21.16 11.73 3.63
N ASP A 503 -20.46 10.61 3.44
CA ASP A 503 -19.66 9.92 4.46
C ASP A 503 -18.28 10.58 4.63
N VAL A 504 -18.25 11.91 4.80
CA VAL A 504 -17.00 12.70 4.85
C VAL A 504 -16.03 12.23 5.94
N GLU A 505 -16.56 11.69 7.05
CA GLU A 505 -15.76 11.09 8.14
C GLU A 505 -14.96 9.85 7.69
N LEU A 506 -15.42 9.11 6.67
CA LEU A 506 -14.68 8.01 6.04
C LEU A 506 -13.73 8.52 4.94
N SER A 507 -14.03 9.66 4.32
CA SER A 507 -13.16 10.28 3.31
C SER A 507 -11.84 10.77 3.90
N ILE A 508 -11.87 11.46 5.05
CA ILE A 508 -10.68 12.00 5.72
C ILE A 508 -9.58 10.95 5.94
N PRO A 509 -9.85 9.79 6.59
CA PRO A 509 -8.83 8.75 6.77
C PRO A 509 -8.38 8.11 5.45
N ALA A 510 -9.25 7.99 4.44
CA ALA A 510 -8.86 7.49 3.12
C ALA A 510 -7.91 8.48 2.40
N ALA A 511 -8.22 9.77 2.39
CA ALA A 511 -7.37 10.80 1.82
C ALA A 511 -5.99 10.88 2.54
N LYS A 512 -5.98 10.75 3.87
CA LYS A 512 -4.73 10.65 4.65
C LYS A 512 -3.90 9.42 4.26
N GLU A 513 -4.52 8.28 4.02
CA GLU A 513 -3.79 7.09 3.56
C GLU A 513 -3.19 7.32 2.17
N SER A 514 -3.93 7.93 1.25
CA SER A 514 -3.40 8.28 -0.07
C SER A 514 -2.16 9.17 0.03
N ILE A 515 -2.18 10.19 0.89
CA ILE A 515 -1.01 11.05 1.17
C ILE A 515 0.12 10.25 1.83
N ARG A 516 -0.18 9.28 2.70
CA ARG A 516 0.84 8.40 3.31
C ARG A 516 1.54 7.54 2.26
N LEU A 517 0.81 7.01 1.29
CA LEU A 517 1.37 6.21 0.19
C LEU A 517 2.14 7.07 -0.81
N ASN A 518 1.63 8.25 -1.14
CA ASN A 518 2.28 9.20 -2.02
C ASN A 518 2.23 10.61 -1.41
N PRO A 519 3.30 11.02 -0.68
CA PRO A 519 3.35 12.34 -0.07
C PRO A 519 3.34 13.51 -1.06
N GLN A 520 3.50 13.27 -2.37
CA GLN A 520 3.41 14.32 -3.40
C GLN A 520 2.03 14.37 -4.07
N ASN A 521 1.07 13.56 -3.62
CA ASN A 521 -0.27 13.51 -4.19
C ASN A 521 -1.11 14.73 -3.82
N ASN A 522 -1.24 15.67 -4.75
CA ASN A 522 -2.02 16.89 -4.53
C ASN A 522 -3.53 16.68 -4.68
N ASP A 523 -3.98 15.69 -5.43
CA ASP A 523 -5.41 15.34 -5.52
C ASP A 523 -5.93 14.88 -4.15
N ALA A 524 -5.17 14.02 -3.47
CA ALA A 524 -5.48 13.59 -2.10
C ALA A 524 -5.54 14.77 -1.11
N ARG A 525 -4.65 15.77 -1.26
CA ARG A 525 -4.68 16.99 -0.45
C ARG A 525 -5.89 17.86 -0.73
N LEU A 526 -6.30 17.98 -1.99
CA LEU A 526 -7.52 18.72 -2.38
C LEU A 526 -8.76 18.04 -1.79
N ILE A 527 -8.83 16.71 -1.84
CA ILE A 527 -9.88 15.93 -1.19
C ILE A 527 -9.89 16.23 0.32
N LEU A 528 -8.75 16.04 1.01
CA LEU A 528 -8.64 16.27 2.45
C LEU A 528 -8.97 17.71 2.87
N CYS A 529 -8.54 18.70 2.09
CA CYS A 529 -8.83 20.11 2.31
C CYS A 529 -10.34 20.38 2.22
N SER A 530 -10.99 19.84 1.18
CA SER A 530 -12.45 19.95 1.01
C SER A 530 -13.21 19.24 2.13
N ASP A 531 -12.75 18.08 2.58
CA ASP A 531 -13.38 17.31 3.66
C ASP A 531 -13.34 18.04 5.00
N TYR A 532 -12.19 18.65 5.32
CA TYR A 532 -12.07 19.47 6.53
C TYR A 532 -12.94 20.73 6.46
N ALA A 533 -13.07 21.35 5.29
CA ALA A 533 -13.97 22.47 5.11
C ALA A 533 -15.44 22.04 5.30
N LEU A 534 -15.84 20.90 4.74
CA LEU A 534 -17.21 20.36 4.84
C LEU A 534 -17.58 19.90 6.25
N THR A 535 -16.62 19.47 7.07
CA THR A 535 -16.82 19.07 8.49
C THR A 535 -16.62 20.22 9.48
N ALA A 536 -16.55 21.46 9.00
CA ALA A 536 -16.32 22.68 9.79
C ALA A 536 -14.99 22.72 10.58
N ASN A 537 -14.01 21.89 10.21
CA ASN A 537 -12.65 21.86 10.75
C ASN A 537 -11.75 22.92 10.07
N ARG A 538 -12.13 24.19 10.18
CA ARG A 538 -11.56 25.31 9.40
C ARG A 538 -10.04 25.47 9.55
N ASP A 539 -9.51 25.29 10.75
CA ASP A 539 -8.07 25.43 10.99
C ASP A 539 -7.26 24.35 10.26
N GLN A 540 -7.77 23.12 10.20
CA GLN A 540 -7.13 22.03 9.46
C GLN A 540 -7.27 22.24 7.95
N ALA A 541 -8.45 22.66 7.48
CA ALA A 541 -8.67 22.99 6.08
C ALA A 541 -7.68 24.07 5.60
N ARG A 542 -7.47 25.12 6.40
CA ARG A 542 -6.50 26.19 6.12
C ARG A 542 -5.07 25.68 6.06
N ARG A 543 -4.65 24.83 7.01
CA ARG A 543 -3.29 24.25 6.99
C ARG A 543 -3.05 23.44 5.71
N VAL A 544 -3.99 22.59 5.32
CA VAL A 544 -3.86 21.80 4.08
C VAL A 544 -3.86 22.71 2.85
N ALA A 545 -4.66 23.77 2.84
CA ALA A 545 -4.64 24.78 1.77
C ALA A 545 -3.27 25.46 1.65
N ASP A 546 -2.65 25.83 2.77
CA ASP A 546 -1.31 26.42 2.80
C ASP A 546 -0.24 25.45 2.26
N GLU A 547 -0.36 24.14 2.57
CA GLU A 547 0.52 23.10 2.02
C GLU A 547 0.36 22.95 0.49
N ILE A 548 -0.87 22.99 -0.02
CA ILE A 548 -1.14 22.95 -1.47
C ILE A 548 -0.51 24.18 -2.14
N ILE A 549 -0.68 25.38 -1.60
CA ILE A 549 -0.10 26.62 -2.14
C ILE A 549 1.43 26.58 -2.11
N ALA A 550 2.03 26.02 -1.05
CA ALA A 550 3.48 25.88 -0.95
C ALA A 550 4.04 24.91 -2.00
N THR A 551 3.31 23.84 -2.30
CA THR A 551 3.72 22.81 -3.28
C THR A 551 3.45 23.25 -4.72
N GLU A 552 2.32 23.94 -4.95
CA GLU A 552 1.89 24.46 -6.24
C GLU A 552 1.56 25.97 -6.18
N PRO A 553 2.56 26.86 -6.22
CA PRO A 553 2.32 28.31 -6.12
C PRO A 553 1.46 28.90 -7.27
N LYS A 554 1.33 28.16 -8.37
CA LYS A 554 0.52 28.51 -9.53
C LYS A 554 -0.89 27.92 -9.49
N PHE A 555 -1.27 27.23 -8.42
CA PHE A 555 -2.62 26.68 -8.26
C PHE A 555 -3.68 27.78 -8.30
N ARG A 556 -4.79 27.53 -8.99
CA ARG A 556 -5.89 28.49 -9.22
C ARG A 556 -7.22 27.74 -9.16
N LEU A 557 -8.12 28.13 -8.26
CA LEU A 557 -9.41 27.48 -8.10
C LEU A 557 -10.25 27.52 -9.38
N SER A 558 -10.26 28.64 -10.12
CA SER A 558 -10.93 28.74 -11.42
C SER A 558 -10.42 27.75 -12.47
N THR A 559 -9.14 27.39 -12.43
CA THR A 559 -8.55 26.41 -13.36
C THR A 559 -8.93 25.00 -12.93
N TYR A 560 -8.81 24.69 -11.63
CA TYR A 560 -9.25 23.42 -11.07
C TYR A 560 -10.73 23.16 -11.36
N ALA A 561 -11.60 24.13 -11.12
CA ALA A 561 -13.05 24.04 -11.33
C ALA A 561 -13.44 23.68 -12.77
N LYS A 562 -12.73 24.21 -13.78
CA LYS A 562 -12.99 23.91 -15.20
C LYS A 562 -12.68 22.47 -15.56
N ASN A 563 -11.77 21.83 -14.83
CA ASN A 563 -11.30 20.49 -15.11
C ASN A 563 -12.06 19.41 -14.32
N GLN A 564 -13.07 19.77 -13.51
CA GLN A 564 -13.89 18.81 -12.76
C GLN A 564 -15.12 18.37 -13.58
N PRO A 565 -15.18 17.12 -14.05
CA PRO A 565 -16.21 16.66 -14.99
C PRO A 565 -17.52 16.24 -14.31
N TYR A 566 -17.95 16.89 -13.23
CA TYR A 566 -19.21 16.53 -12.56
C TYR A 566 -20.43 16.72 -13.49
N ARG A 567 -21.26 15.68 -13.62
CA ARG A 567 -22.57 15.75 -14.28
C ARG A 567 -23.51 16.73 -13.60
N ASN A 568 -23.46 16.79 -12.28
CA ASN A 568 -24.25 17.71 -11.47
C ASN A 568 -23.42 18.97 -11.12
N PRO A 569 -23.74 20.15 -11.70
CA PRO A 569 -23.01 21.38 -11.42
C PRO A 569 -23.02 21.78 -9.95
N ALA A 570 -24.08 21.44 -9.20
CA ALA A 570 -24.20 21.78 -7.79
C ALA A 570 -23.17 21.05 -6.91
N MET A 571 -22.79 19.81 -7.27
CA MET A 571 -21.74 19.08 -6.57
C MET A 571 -20.39 19.74 -6.77
N ARG A 572 -20.08 20.14 -8.02
CA ARG A 572 -18.88 20.90 -8.35
C ARG A 572 -18.85 22.24 -7.60
N GLU A 573 -19.93 23.00 -7.64
CA GLU A 573 -20.02 24.30 -6.96
C GLU A 573 -19.80 24.17 -5.45
N ARG A 574 -20.38 23.14 -4.82
CA ARG A 574 -20.15 22.83 -3.40
C ARG A 574 -18.68 22.53 -3.09
N LEU A 575 -18.03 21.72 -3.93
CA LEU A 575 -16.60 21.39 -3.78
C LEU A 575 -15.72 22.65 -3.89
N ILE A 576 -15.95 23.47 -4.91
CA ILE A 576 -15.16 24.69 -5.14
C ILE A 576 -15.40 25.73 -4.03
N ALA A 577 -16.63 25.87 -3.55
CA ALA A 577 -16.93 26.75 -2.42
C ALA A 577 -16.20 26.30 -1.14
N ALA A 578 -16.21 25.00 -0.83
CA ALA A 578 -15.50 24.45 0.33
C ALA A 578 -13.99 24.72 0.27
N LEU A 579 -13.37 24.54 -0.90
CA LEU A 579 -11.96 24.81 -1.13
C LEU A 579 -11.62 26.32 -1.05
N GLY A 580 -12.51 27.18 -1.54
CA GLY A 580 -12.38 28.64 -1.41
C GLY A 580 -12.48 29.11 0.04
N GLU A 581 -13.41 28.56 0.82
CA GLU A 581 -13.53 28.83 2.26
C GLU A 581 -12.30 28.36 3.05
N ALA A 582 -11.66 27.26 2.62
CA ALA A 582 -10.41 26.78 3.19
C ALA A 582 -9.22 27.72 2.89
N GLY A 583 -9.30 28.55 1.85
CA GLY A 583 -8.29 29.56 1.55
C GLY A 583 -7.53 29.42 0.25
N LEU A 584 -7.90 28.47 -0.61
CA LEU A 584 -7.20 28.33 -1.87
C LEU A 584 -7.46 29.57 -2.77
N PRO A 585 -6.42 30.09 -3.43
CA PRO A 585 -6.53 31.29 -4.25
C PRO A 585 -7.23 31.02 -5.57
N ASP A 586 -7.91 32.04 -6.10
CA ASP A 586 -8.41 32.01 -7.48
C ASP A 586 -7.33 32.30 -8.51
#